data_AF-A0A4U3A7G4-F1
#
_entry.id   AF-A0A4U3A7G4-F1
#
_cell.length_a   1.000
_cell.length_b   1.000
_cell.length_c   1.000
_cell.angle_alpha   90.00
_cell.angle_beta   90.00
_cell.angle_gamma   90.00
#
_symmetry.space_group_name_H-M   'P 1'
#
loop_
_entity.id
_entity.type
_entity.pdbx_description
1 polymer ?
#
loop_
_entity_poly.entity_id
_entity_poly.type
_entity_poly.pdbx_seq_one_letter_code
_entity_poly.pdbx_strand_id
1 'polypeptide(L)'
;MSEIELKRNVIKTGSEKRIILRFILASLVGVFMFFVPVTINGASSIMIDHIVSWVRASVPGVVPYYALLVMVMGAIYPFYTKKWNASLVDICFSILKVVGVVFGVLYCFKVGPAWFFAPDVGPFLYEKLVISVSLLVPIGSAFLALLVGYGLLEFIGTFCRPIMRPLWKTPGRSAIDAVASFVGSYSLALLITNRVYKEGKYTTKEAAIIATGFSTVSATFMIIIAKTLDIMHLWNVYFWTTLVVTFIVTAITVRIPPLSRKPDTYVTEEGFPEPVYKEKMLERAWEDALEVSKSAPSIIKNIAVNLKDGFIMTMGILPSIMSVGLIGIILAKFTPIF
;
A
#
# COMPACT_ATOMS: atom_id res chain seq x y z
N MET A 1 -2.45 52.06 -10.93
CA MET A 1 -2.71 50.76 -10.27
C MET A 1 -2.47 50.98 -8.78
N SER A 2 -3.47 50.77 -7.92
CA SER A 2 -3.37 51.13 -6.50
C SER A 2 -2.42 50.18 -5.74
N GLU A 3 -1.71 50.66 -4.71
CA GLU A 3 -0.86 49.82 -3.84
C GLU A 3 -1.61 48.62 -3.23
N ILE A 4 -2.92 48.77 -3.05
CA ILE A 4 -3.82 47.75 -2.51
C ILE A 4 -4.06 46.63 -3.52
N GLU A 5 -4.25 46.96 -4.80
CA GLU A 5 -4.33 45.95 -5.88
C GLU A 5 -2.99 45.25 -6.09
N LEU A 6 -1.88 45.97 -5.97
CA LEU A 6 -0.54 45.41 -6.09
C LEU A 6 -0.26 44.41 -4.95
N LYS A 7 -0.55 44.79 -3.70
CA LYS A 7 -0.46 43.86 -2.55
C LYS A 7 -1.41 42.67 -2.67
N ARG A 8 -2.65 42.86 -3.14
CA ARG A 8 -3.63 41.77 -3.31
C ARG A 8 -3.23 40.80 -4.43
N ASN A 9 -2.67 41.30 -5.53
CA ASN A 9 -2.15 40.47 -6.61
C ASN A 9 -0.86 39.75 -6.21
N VAL A 10 0.04 40.40 -5.46
CA VAL A 10 1.27 39.77 -4.94
C VAL A 10 0.95 38.67 -3.91
N ILE A 11 -0.04 38.87 -3.03
CA ILE A 11 -0.49 37.85 -2.08
C ILE A 11 -1.17 36.67 -2.81
N LYS A 12 -1.99 36.93 -3.85
CA LYS A 12 -2.58 35.88 -4.70
C LYS A 12 -1.51 35.09 -5.46
N THR A 13 -0.57 35.76 -6.14
CA THR A 13 0.52 35.09 -6.90
C THR A 13 1.53 34.38 -5.99
N GLY A 14 1.81 34.89 -4.80
CA GLY A 14 2.66 34.22 -3.81
C GLY A 14 2.02 32.95 -3.26
N SER A 15 0.70 32.97 -3.02
CA SER A 15 -0.08 31.79 -2.61
C SER A 15 -0.13 30.73 -3.71
N GLU A 16 -0.36 31.15 -4.96
CA GLU A 16 -0.44 30.27 -6.13
C GLU A 16 0.89 29.59 -6.46
N LYS A 17 2.01 30.34 -6.48
CA LYS A 17 3.35 29.76 -6.63
C LYS A 17 3.67 28.73 -5.56
N ARG A 18 3.25 28.97 -4.31
CA ARG A 18 3.44 28.01 -3.21
C ARG A 18 2.64 26.73 -3.42
N ILE A 19 1.40 26.82 -3.91
CA ILE A 19 0.53 25.67 -4.19
C ILE A 19 1.12 24.83 -5.33
N ILE A 20 1.57 25.47 -6.41
CA ILE A 20 2.21 24.81 -7.55
C ILE A 20 3.52 24.15 -7.11
N LEU A 21 4.39 24.86 -6.40
CA LEU A 21 5.66 24.32 -5.93
C LEU A 21 5.44 23.12 -5.01
N ARG A 22 4.44 23.20 -4.12
CA ARG A 22 4.07 22.09 -3.23
C ARG A 22 3.59 20.87 -4.01
N PHE A 23 2.72 21.06 -5.01
CA PHE A 23 2.25 19.99 -5.87
C PHE A 23 3.42 19.33 -6.59
N ILE A 24 4.28 20.11 -7.25
CA ILE A 24 5.42 19.61 -8.02
C ILE A 24 6.40 18.87 -7.10
N LEU A 25 6.82 19.48 -5.98
CA LEU A 25 7.80 18.86 -5.08
C LEU A 25 7.24 17.61 -4.42
N ALA A 26 6.00 17.63 -3.93
CA ALA A 26 5.39 16.44 -3.33
C ALA A 26 5.23 15.32 -4.35
N SER A 27 4.82 15.65 -5.59
CA SER A 27 4.70 14.68 -6.68
C SER A 27 6.06 14.10 -7.07
N LEU A 28 7.09 14.93 -7.23
CA LEU A 28 8.44 14.46 -7.58
C LEU A 28 9.01 13.55 -6.50
N VAL A 29 8.91 13.94 -5.22
CA VAL A 29 9.38 13.11 -4.11
C VAL A 29 8.56 11.83 -4.02
N GLY A 30 7.23 11.90 -4.07
CA GLY A 30 6.37 10.72 -4.08
C GLY A 30 6.74 9.77 -5.23
N VAL A 31 6.85 10.30 -6.46
CA VAL A 31 7.17 9.49 -7.63
C VAL A 31 8.54 8.84 -7.50
N PHE A 32 9.55 9.60 -7.08
CA PHE A 32 10.90 9.09 -6.85
C PHE A 32 10.92 7.97 -5.81
N MET A 33 10.21 8.16 -4.70
CA MET A 33 10.20 7.19 -3.59
C MET A 33 9.56 5.85 -3.95
N PHE A 34 8.57 5.87 -4.84
CA PHE A 34 7.72 4.70 -5.15
C PHE A 34 7.93 4.06 -6.52
N PHE A 35 8.40 4.82 -7.52
CA PHE A 35 8.40 4.35 -8.90
C PHE A 35 9.77 4.37 -9.59
N VAL A 36 10.75 5.08 -9.03
CA VAL A 36 12.09 5.15 -9.62
C VAL A 36 12.98 4.08 -8.99
N PRO A 37 13.34 3.01 -9.71
CA PRO A 37 14.31 2.04 -9.21
C PRO A 37 15.70 2.68 -9.16
N VAL A 38 16.39 2.47 -8.04
CA VAL A 38 17.77 2.91 -7.82
C VAL A 38 18.61 1.68 -7.50
N THR A 39 19.81 1.60 -8.05
CA THR A 39 20.75 0.52 -7.73
C THR A 39 21.68 0.99 -6.61
N ILE A 40 21.60 0.35 -5.45
CA ILE A 40 22.48 0.59 -4.29
C ILE A 40 23.07 -0.75 -3.87
N ASN A 41 24.40 -0.83 -3.72
CA ASN A 41 25.11 -2.06 -3.35
C ASN A 41 24.77 -3.28 -4.24
N GLY A 42 24.58 -3.05 -5.55
CA GLY A 42 24.26 -4.10 -6.52
C GLY A 42 22.79 -4.59 -6.51
N ALA A 43 21.96 -4.07 -5.61
CA ALA A 43 20.52 -4.35 -5.58
C ALA A 43 19.74 -3.20 -6.23
N SER A 44 18.98 -3.49 -7.29
CA SER A 44 18.06 -2.54 -7.92
C SER A 44 16.68 -2.66 -7.30
N SER A 45 16.23 -1.61 -6.62
CA SER A 45 14.91 -1.55 -5.96
C SER A 45 14.44 -0.11 -5.79
N ILE A 46 13.20 0.09 -5.33
CA ILE A 46 12.65 1.43 -5.04
C ILE A 46 13.31 2.04 -3.79
N MET A 47 13.29 3.38 -3.69
CA MET A 47 13.98 4.08 -2.60
C MET A 47 13.47 3.67 -1.20
N ILE A 48 12.16 3.42 -1.05
CA ILE A 48 11.61 2.98 0.24
C ILE A 48 12.19 1.63 0.69
N ASP A 49 12.40 0.71 -0.24
CA ASP A 49 13.00 -0.60 0.06
C ASP A 49 14.47 -0.46 0.48
N HIS A 50 15.21 0.47 -0.13
CA HIS A 50 16.56 0.82 0.31
C HIS A 50 16.58 1.40 1.72
N ILE A 51 15.63 2.28 2.06
CA ILE A 51 15.50 2.82 3.43
C ILE A 51 15.19 1.69 4.41
N VAL A 52 14.25 0.80 4.10
CA VAL A 52 13.91 -0.36 4.94
C VAL A 52 15.13 -1.27 5.14
N SER A 53 15.84 -1.58 4.07
CA SER A 53 17.05 -2.40 4.09
C SER A 53 18.16 -1.74 4.92
N TRP A 54 18.33 -0.42 4.78
CA TRP A 54 19.29 0.35 5.56
C TRP A 54 18.96 0.35 7.06
N VAL A 55 17.69 0.56 7.44
CA VAL A 55 17.24 0.48 8.85
C VAL A 55 17.51 -0.92 9.42
N ARG A 56 17.17 -1.96 8.66
CA ARG A 56 17.41 -3.35 9.06
C ARG A 56 18.90 -3.65 9.28
N ALA A 57 19.76 -3.15 8.40
CA ALA A 57 21.20 -3.35 8.48
C ALA A 57 21.87 -2.52 9.58
N SER A 58 21.32 -1.33 9.89
CA SER A 58 21.90 -0.41 10.87
C SER A 58 21.66 -0.85 12.32
N VAL A 59 20.49 -1.45 12.60
CA VAL A 59 20.11 -1.87 13.96
C VAL A 59 19.53 -3.29 14.00
N PRO A 60 20.26 -4.31 13.53
CA PRO A 60 19.74 -5.67 13.34
C PRO A 60 19.31 -6.34 14.66
N GLY A 61 19.88 -5.94 15.79
CA GLY A 61 19.49 -6.42 17.11
C GLY A 61 18.19 -5.82 17.64
N VAL A 62 17.72 -4.69 17.11
CA VAL A 62 16.53 -3.97 17.61
C VAL A 62 15.30 -4.25 16.75
N VAL A 63 15.46 -4.35 15.43
CA VAL A 63 14.34 -4.51 14.48
C VAL A 63 13.44 -5.71 14.79
N PRO A 64 13.95 -6.91 15.14
CA PRO A 64 13.09 -8.04 15.52
C PRO A 64 12.19 -7.71 16.72
N TYR A 65 12.74 -7.10 17.78
CA TYR A 65 11.96 -6.73 18.96
C TYR A 65 10.97 -5.59 18.69
N TYR A 66 11.31 -4.65 17.81
CA TYR A 66 10.37 -3.65 17.32
C TYR A 66 9.17 -4.33 16.63
N ALA A 67 9.43 -5.26 15.70
CA ALA A 67 8.36 -5.97 15.01
C ALA A 67 7.48 -6.77 15.99
N LEU A 68 8.09 -7.44 16.98
CA LEU A 68 7.37 -8.11 18.06
C LEU A 68 6.49 -7.15 18.85
N LEU A 69 7.01 -5.98 19.22
CA LEU A 69 6.27 -4.97 19.97
C LEU A 69 5.05 -4.47 19.17
N VAL A 70 5.21 -4.23 17.86
CA VAL A 70 4.09 -3.88 16.97
C VAL A 70 3.08 -5.01 16.88
N MET A 71 3.51 -6.27 16.84
CA MET A 71 2.60 -7.41 16.88
C MET A 71 1.80 -7.46 18.18
N VAL A 72 2.45 -7.28 19.33
CA VAL A 72 1.80 -7.26 20.65
C VAL A 72 0.73 -6.17 20.71
N MET A 73 1.06 -4.94 20.29
CA MET A 73 0.08 -3.86 20.21
C MET A 73 -1.07 -4.22 19.25
N GLY A 74 -0.76 -4.86 18.13
CA GLY A 74 -1.72 -5.37 17.16
C GLY A 74 -2.70 -6.41 17.70
N ALA A 75 -2.24 -7.31 18.57
CA ALA A 75 -3.09 -8.27 19.25
C ALA A 75 -3.93 -7.61 20.34
N ILE A 76 -3.39 -6.63 21.07
CA ILE A 76 -4.12 -5.92 22.14
C ILE A 76 -5.19 -4.97 21.57
N TYR A 77 -4.94 -4.34 20.42
CA TYR A 77 -5.77 -3.26 19.88
C TYR A 77 -7.26 -3.62 19.69
N PRO A 78 -7.66 -4.79 19.16
CA PRO A 78 -9.06 -5.19 19.07
C PRO A 78 -9.74 -5.36 20.44
N PHE A 79 -9.01 -5.83 21.46
CA PHE A 79 -9.55 -5.99 22.82
C PHE A 79 -9.69 -4.65 23.52
N TYR A 80 -8.69 -3.77 23.37
CA TYR A 80 -8.73 -2.41 23.89
C TYR A 80 -9.88 -1.59 23.28
N THR A 81 -10.06 -1.68 21.96
CA THR A 81 -11.16 -0.99 21.27
C THR A 81 -12.52 -1.67 21.42
N LYS A 82 -12.59 -2.82 22.11
CA LYS A 82 -13.79 -3.68 22.25
C LYS A 82 -14.41 -4.10 20.91
N LYS A 83 -13.62 -4.15 19.84
CA LYS A 83 -14.06 -4.55 18.49
C LYS A 83 -13.73 -6.01 18.15
N TRP A 84 -13.03 -6.71 19.05
CA TRP A 84 -12.60 -8.10 18.82
C TRP A 84 -13.75 -9.08 18.54
N ASN A 85 -14.97 -8.79 18.99
CA ASN A 85 -16.16 -9.64 18.83
C ASN A 85 -17.29 -8.98 18.02
N ALA A 86 -16.97 -7.98 17.19
CA ALA A 86 -17.98 -7.30 16.37
C ALA A 86 -18.58 -8.21 15.26
N SER A 87 -17.82 -9.21 14.79
CA SER A 87 -18.27 -10.23 13.85
C SER A 87 -17.49 -11.53 14.03
N LEU A 88 -17.95 -12.63 13.43
CA LEU A 88 -17.21 -13.90 13.43
C LEU A 88 -15.81 -13.75 12.82
N VAL A 89 -15.67 -12.89 11.81
CA VAL A 89 -14.38 -12.56 11.19
C VAL A 89 -13.48 -11.85 12.19
N ASP A 90 -14.00 -10.86 12.92
CA ASP A 90 -13.22 -10.14 13.94
C ASP A 90 -12.76 -11.06 15.07
N ILE A 91 -13.60 -12.01 15.50
CA ILE A 91 -13.25 -13.01 16.52
C ILE A 91 -12.09 -13.87 16.00
N CYS A 92 -12.24 -14.42 14.79
CA CYS A 92 -11.23 -15.27 14.17
C CYS A 92 -9.89 -14.54 14.04
N PHE A 93 -9.89 -13.33 13.47
CA PHE A 93 -8.67 -12.54 13.31
C PHE A 93 -8.07 -12.08 14.64
N SER A 94 -8.88 -11.81 15.67
CA SER A 94 -8.38 -11.48 17.00
C SER A 94 -7.66 -12.67 17.65
N ILE A 95 -8.22 -13.88 17.54
CA ILE A 95 -7.56 -15.11 18.01
C ILE A 95 -6.28 -15.36 17.22
N LEU A 96 -6.33 -15.29 15.89
CA LEU A 96 -5.16 -15.45 15.03
C LEU A 96 -4.06 -14.44 15.37
N LYS A 97 -4.40 -13.21 15.76
CA LYS A 97 -3.41 -12.23 16.21
C LYS A 97 -2.72 -12.64 17.50
N VAL A 98 -3.47 -13.14 18.48
CA VAL A 98 -2.90 -13.65 19.73
C VAL A 98 -1.96 -14.82 19.46
N VAL A 99 -2.39 -15.79 18.63
CA VAL A 99 -1.55 -16.93 18.21
C VAL A 99 -0.29 -16.44 17.49
N GLY A 100 -0.42 -15.46 16.61
CA GLY A 100 0.70 -14.85 15.89
C GLY A 100 1.72 -14.24 16.83
N VAL A 101 1.28 -13.52 17.87
CA VAL A 101 2.16 -12.98 18.92
C VAL A 101 2.86 -14.10 19.67
N VAL A 102 2.16 -15.17 20.07
CA VAL A 102 2.78 -16.31 20.75
C VAL A 102 3.94 -16.87 19.93
N PHE A 103 3.73 -17.13 18.63
CA PHE A 103 4.80 -17.64 17.77
C PHE A 103 5.90 -16.59 17.51
N GLY A 104 5.57 -15.30 17.48
CA GLY A 104 6.56 -14.23 17.41
C GLY A 104 7.47 -14.18 18.65
N VAL A 105 6.90 -14.37 19.85
CA VAL A 105 7.65 -14.49 21.11
C VAL A 105 8.55 -15.72 21.06
N LEU A 106 8.00 -16.88 20.73
CA LEU A 106 8.75 -18.13 20.58
C LEU A 106 9.94 -17.97 19.62
N TYR A 107 9.75 -17.30 18.49
CA TYR A 107 10.82 -17.01 17.55
C TYR A 107 11.92 -16.11 18.15
N CYS A 108 11.54 -14.94 18.71
CA CYS A 108 12.50 -13.97 19.26
C CYS A 108 13.31 -14.52 20.44
N PHE A 109 12.70 -15.38 21.27
CA PHE A 109 13.37 -16.01 22.40
C PHE A 109 14.00 -17.37 22.06
N LYS A 110 13.93 -17.80 20.78
CA LYS A 110 14.46 -19.08 20.30
C LYS A 110 13.92 -20.30 21.08
N VAL A 111 12.64 -20.23 21.46
CA VAL A 111 11.92 -21.30 22.17
C VAL A 111 11.00 -21.99 21.19
N GLY A 112 11.13 -23.31 21.01
CA GLY A 112 10.24 -24.08 20.16
C GLY A 112 10.90 -25.31 19.53
N PRO A 113 10.13 -26.10 18.78
CA PRO A 113 10.63 -27.30 18.12
C PRO A 113 11.54 -26.98 16.93
N ALA A 114 12.47 -27.88 16.61
CA ALA A 114 13.46 -27.67 15.54
C ALA A 114 12.84 -27.37 14.17
N TRP A 115 11.70 -27.99 13.84
CA TRP A 115 11.01 -27.75 12.57
C TRP A 115 10.55 -26.30 12.40
N PHE A 116 10.23 -25.59 13.50
CA PHE A 116 9.79 -24.21 13.44
C PHE A 116 10.95 -23.26 13.07
N PHE A 117 12.17 -23.61 13.44
CA PHE A 117 13.38 -22.83 13.12
C PHE A 117 14.02 -23.23 11.79
N ALA A 118 13.40 -24.14 11.02
CA ALA A 118 13.85 -24.45 9.66
C ALA A 118 13.76 -23.19 8.77
N PRO A 119 14.71 -22.95 7.84
CA PRO A 119 14.83 -21.68 7.10
C PRO A 119 13.57 -21.21 6.37
N ASP A 120 12.72 -22.15 5.96
CA ASP A 120 11.50 -21.93 5.19
C ASP A 120 10.22 -21.88 6.06
N VAL A 121 10.35 -21.87 7.38
CA VAL A 121 9.23 -21.77 8.34
C VAL A 121 9.31 -20.48 9.15
N GLY A 122 9.80 -20.53 10.40
CA GLY A 122 9.86 -19.39 11.31
C GLY A 122 10.73 -18.24 10.79
N PRO A 123 11.97 -18.48 10.33
CA PRO A 123 12.82 -17.44 9.73
C PRO A 123 12.20 -16.81 8.49
N PHE A 124 11.57 -17.59 7.62
CA PHE A 124 10.86 -17.06 6.46
C PHE A 124 9.71 -16.13 6.90
N LEU A 125 8.81 -16.61 7.76
CA LEU A 125 7.68 -15.83 8.24
C LEU A 125 8.12 -14.58 9.01
N TYR A 126 9.05 -14.72 9.95
CA TYR A 126 9.41 -13.66 10.86
C TYR A 126 10.40 -12.67 10.20
N GLU A 127 11.50 -13.17 9.66
CA GLU A 127 12.58 -12.31 9.18
C GLU A 127 12.35 -11.78 7.77
N LYS A 128 11.69 -12.56 6.89
CA LYS A 128 11.46 -12.13 5.51
C LYS A 128 10.12 -11.43 5.35
N LEU A 129 9.08 -11.80 6.11
CA LEU A 129 7.77 -11.17 6.00
C LEU A 129 7.50 -10.18 7.13
N VAL A 130 7.42 -10.63 8.39
CA VAL A 130 7.01 -9.77 9.53
C VAL A 130 7.92 -8.56 9.68
N ILE A 131 9.24 -8.75 9.75
CA ILE A 131 10.20 -7.65 9.87
C ILE A 131 10.09 -6.68 8.69
N SER A 132 10.08 -7.20 7.46
CA SER A 132 10.03 -6.37 6.25
C SER A 132 8.76 -5.52 6.21
N VAL A 133 7.60 -6.13 6.46
CA VAL A 133 6.30 -5.44 6.48
C VAL A 133 6.24 -4.43 7.64
N SER A 134 6.85 -4.72 8.80
CA SER A 134 6.83 -3.86 9.99
C SER A 134 7.48 -2.49 9.77
N LEU A 135 8.45 -2.44 8.85
CA LEU A 135 9.18 -1.23 8.47
C LEU A 135 8.59 -0.61 7.20
N LEU A 136 8.33 -1.43 6.19
CA LEU A 136 7.87 -0.96 4.88
C LEU A 136 6.53 -0.25 4.96
N VAL A 137 5.58 -0.77 5.73
CA VAL A 137 4.22 -0.22 5.78
C VAL A 137 4.19 1.17 6.44
N PRO A 138 4.77 1.41 7.63
CA PRO A 138 4.81 2.75 8.22
C PRO A 138 5.66 3.74 7.43
N ILE A 139 6.82 3.32 6.92
CA ILE A 139 7.69 4.20 6.11
C ILE A 139 6.98 4.55 4.80
N GLY A 140 6.42 3.56 4.13
CA GLY A 140 5.64 3.75 2.91
C GLY A 140 4.43 4.67 3.14
N SER A 141 3.70 4.51 4.24
CA SER A 141 2.56 5.38 4.52
C SER A 141 2.95 6.84 4.73
N ALA A 142 4.10 7.10 5.38
CA ALA A 142 4.62 8.46 5.52
C ALA A 142 4.82 9.15 4.16
N PHE A 143 5.42 8.45 3.20
CA PHE A 143 5.63 8.98 1.84
C PHE A 143 4.35 8.96 0.99
N LEU A 144 3.40 8.07 1.29
CA LEU A 144 2.13 8.02 0.57
C LEU A 144 1.37 9.35 0.65
N ALA A 145 1.50 10.05 1.79
CA ALA A 145 0.94 11.39 1.97
C ALA A 145 1.31 12.34 0.81
N LEU A 146 2.49 12.17 0.22
CA LEU A 146 3.00 12.99 -0.88
C LEU A 146 2.36 12.64 -2.22
N LEU A 147 2.01 11.38 -2.46
CA LEU A 147 1.28 10.96 -3.66
C LEU A 147 -0.18 11.37 -3.59
N VAL A 148 -0.88 10.99 -2.51
CA VAL A 148 -2.35 11.13 -2.38
C VAL A 148 -2.79 12.54 -2.05
N GLY A 149 -1.99 13.26 -1.26
CA GLY A 149 -2.44 14.48 -0.61
C GLY A 149 -2.32 15.76 -1.42
N TYR A 150 -1.60 15.77 -2.55
CA TYR A 150 -1.20 17.02 -3.22
C TYR A 150 -1.61 17.14 -4.68
N GLY A 151 -2.48 16.26 -5.18
CA GLY A 151 -3.08 16.41 -6.52
C GLY A 151 -2.52 15.49 -7.60
N LEU A 152 -1.51 14.66 -7.30
CA LEU A 152 -0.93 13.75 -8.30
C LEU A 152 -1.95 12.70 -8.78
N LEU A 153 -2.77 12.18 -7.85
CA LEU A 153 -3.81 11.20 -8.17
C LEU A 153 -4.87 11.77 -9.09
N GLU A 154 -5.26 13.01 -8.87
CA GLU A 154 -6.24 13.73 -9.68
C GLU A 154 -5.66 14.06 -11.07
N PHE A 155 -4.39 14.49 -11.11
CA PHE A 155 -3.67 14.77 -12.34
C PHE A 155 -3.58 13.55 -13.25
N ILE A 156 -2.99 12.45 -12.77
CA ILE A 156 -2.83 11.21 -13.54
C ILE A 156 -4.18 10.53 -13.76
N GLY A 157 -5.06 10.58 -12.76
CA GLY A 157 -6.38 9.95 -12.82
C GLY A 157 -7.20 10.42 -14.01
N THR A 158 -7.16 11.72 -14.31
CA THR A 158 -7.85 12.29 -15.47
C THR A 158 -7.43 11.62 -16.78
N PHE A 159 -6.13 11.38 -16.98
CA PHE A 159 -5.61 10.71 -18.19
C PHE A 159 -5.87 9.21 -18.22
N CYS A 160 -5.88 8.56 -17.07
CA CYS A 160 -6.07 7.11 -16.98
C CYS A 160 -7.55 6.70 -16.99
N ARG A 161 -8.47 7.60 -16.63
CA ARG A 161 -9.91 7.34 -16.55
C ARG A 161 -10.52 6.70 -17.81
N PRO A 162 -10.19 7.13 -19.05
CA PRO A 162 -10.72 6.54 -20.28
C PRO A 162 -10.37 5.05 -20.44
N ILE A 163 -9.30 4.57 -19.80
CA ILE A 163 -8.89 3.17 -19.84
C ILE A 163 -9.41 2.44 -18.58
N MET A 164 -9.22 3.02 -17.40
CA MET A 164 -9.55 2.37 -16.12
C MET A 164 -11.05 2.08 -15.98
N ARG A 165 -11.90 3.05 -16.35
CA ARG A 165 -13.35 2.93 -16.17
C ARG A 165 -13.99 1.84 -17.03
N PRO A 166 -13.76 1.77 -18.35
CA PRO A 166 -14.38 0.72 -19.17
C PRO A 166 -13.78 -0.67 -18.93
N LEU A 167 -12.45 -0.79 -18.75
CA LEU A 167 -11.82 -2.10 -18.61
C LEU A 167 -12.04 -2.68 -17.21
N TRP A 168 -11.79 -1.91 -16.15
CA TRP A 168 -11.77 -2.43 -14.78
C TRP A 168 -12.87 -1.87 -13.87
N LYS A 169 -13.75 -0.99 -14.37
CA LYS A 169 -14.82 -0.36 -13.58
C LYS A 169 -14.32 0.39 -12.34
N THR A 170 -13.08 0.87 -12.39
CA THR A 170 -12.46 1.69 -11.34
C THR A 170 -12.25 3.12 -11.84
N PRO A 171 -12.12 4.12 -10.95
CA PRO A 171 -11.78 5.49 -11.35
C PRO A 171 -10.35 5.55 -11.90
N GLY A 172 -10.06 6.55 -12.73
CA GLY A 172 -8.75 6.78 -13.31
C GLY A 172 -7.63 6.88 -12.28
N ARG A 173 -7.89 7.54 -11.15
CA ARG A 173 -6.92 7.65 -10.03
C ARG A 173 -6.39 6.29 -9.51
N SER A 174 -7.14 5.19 -9.72
CA SER A 174 -6.70 3.82 -9.38
C SER A 174 -5.56 3.29 -10.24
N ALA A 175 -5.20 3.96 -11.34
CA ALA A 175 -4.03 3.60 -12.14
C ALA A 175 -2.74 3.75 -11.34
N ILE A 176 -2.65 4.75 -10.45
CA ILE A 176 -1.51 4.90 -9.55
C ILE A 176 -1.44 3.73 -8.57
N ASP A 177 -2.58 3.29 -8.02
CA ASP A 177 -2.63 2.08 -7.16
C ASP A 177 -2.14 0.85 -7.93
N ALA A 178 -2.59 0.68 -9.17
CA ALA A 178 -2.20 -0.45 -9.99
C ALA A 178 -0.68 -0.46 -10.23
N VAL A 179 -0.09 0.65 -10.66
CA VAL A 179 1.36 0.73 -10.87
C VAL A 179 2.12 0.58 -9.54
N ALA A 180 1.65 1.19 -8.45
CA ALA A 180 2.29 1.11 -7.14
C ALA A 180 2.30 -0.32 -6.59
N SER A 181 1.27 -1.10 -6.91
CA SER A 181 1.18 -2.52 -6.56
C SER A 181 2.30 -3.35 -7.18
N PHE A 182 2.57 -3.13 -8.47
CA PHE A 182 3.58 -3.89 -9.22
C PHE A 182 5.01 -3.45 -8.87
N VAL A 183 5.23 -2.14 -8.75
CA VAL A 183 6.58 -1.59 -8.56
C VAL A 183 7.02 -1.65 -7.10
N GLY A 184 6.11 -1.42 -6.15
CA GLY A 184 6.42 -1.39 -4.72
C GLY A 184 6.11 -2.71 -4.02
N SER A 185 4.88 -2.85 -3.55
CA SER A 185 4.42 -4.07 -2.88
C SER A 185 2.91 -4.14 -2.81
N TYR A 186 2.38 -5.36 -2.65
CA TYR A 186 0.95 -5.56 -2.38
C TYR A 186 0.50 -4.80 -1.11
N SER A 187 1.36 -4.74 -0.08
CA SER A 187 1.05 -4.07 1.18
C SER A 187 0.92 -2.57 1.00
N LEU A 188 1.78 -2.00 0.16
CA LEU A 188 1.73 -0.59 -0.18
C LEU A 188 0.43 -0.27 -0.95
N ALA A 189 0.10 -1.06 -1.96
CA ALA A 189 -1.12 -0.88 -2.73
C ALA A 189 -2.38 -0.87 -1.88
N LEU A 190 -2.52 -1.86 -0.99
CA LEU A 190 -3.61 -1.92 -0.03
C LEU A 190 -3.66 -0.69 0.87
N LEU A 191 -2.50 -0.14 1.23
CA LEU A 191 -2.43 1.08 2.03
C LEU A 191 -2.97 2.28 1.25
N ILE A 192 -2.59 2.44 -0.02
CA ILE A 192 -3.14 3.51 -0.87
C ILE A 192 -4.65 3.32 -1.04
N THR A 193 -5.08 2.12 -1.39
CA THR A 193 -6.49 1.82 -1.60
C THR A 193 -7.32 2.09 -0.35
N ASN A 194 -6.86 1.65 0.82
CA ASN A 194 -7.54 1.90 2.08
C ASN A 194 -7.60 3.40 2.42
N ARG A 195 -6.53 4.15 2.13
CA ARG A 195 -6.49 5.60 2.36
C ARG A 195 -7.47 6.34 1.47
N VAL A 196 -7.42 6.08 0.16
CA VAL A 196 -8.30 6.73 -0.83
C VAL A 196 -9.76 6.30 -0.61
N TYR A 197 -10.00 5.06 -0.19
CA TYR A 197 -11.32 4.59 0.24
C TYR A 197 -11.85 5.36 1.46
N LYS A 198 -11.04 5.53 2.51
CA LYS A 198 -11.41 6.30 3.71
C LYS A 198 -11.62 7.79 3.45
N GLU A 199 -11.00 8.35 2.41
CA GLU A 199 -11.24 9.72 1.95
C GLU A 199 -12.53 9.86 1.12
N GLY A 200 -13.31 8.80 0.94
CA GLY A 200 -14.55 8.84 0.16
C GLY A 200 -14.32 8.98 -1.34
N LYS A 201 -13.10 8.71 -1.82
CA LYS A 201 -12.72 8.81 -3.24
C LYS A 201 -12.94 7.50 -4.01
N TYR A 202 -13.09 6.39 -3.30
CA TYR A 202 -13.48 5.08 -3.85
C TYR A 202 -14.79 4.60 -3.23
N THR A 203 -15.63 3.96 -4.04
CA THR A 203 -16.74 3.14 -3.54
C THR A 203 -16.23 1.83 -2.93
N THR A 204 -17.07 1.16 -2.15
CA THR A 204 -16.79 -0.16 -1.56
C THR A 204 -16.45 -1.18 -2.65
N LYS A 205 -17.16 -1.12 -3.78
CA LYS A 205 -16.90 -1.98 -4.95
C LYS A 205 -15.56 -1.66 -5.59
N GLU A 206 -15.27 -0.38 -5.85
CA GLU A 206 -14.02 0.06 -6.46
C GLU A 206 -12.82 -0.33 -5.58
N ALA A 207 -12.89 -0.08 -4.27
CA ALA A 207 -11.86 -0.47 -3.33
C ALA A 207 -11.66 -1.99 -3.30
N ALA A 208 -12.74 -2.79 -3.32
CA ALA A 208 -12.64 -4.24 -3.37
C ALA A 208 -11.99 -4.74 -4.67
N ILE A 209 -12.32 -4.14 -5.82
CA ILE A 209 -11.71 -4.46 -7.12
C ILE A 209 -10.21 -4.17 -7.08
N ILE A 210 -9.82 -2.97 -6.64
CA ILE A 210 -8.42 -2.55 -6.61
C ILE A 210 -7.61 -3.44 -5.64
N ALA A 211 -8.15 -3.69 -4.44
CA ALA A 211 -7.51 -4.50 -3.41
C ALA A 211 -7.33 -5.96 -3.80
N THR A 212 -8.25 -6.54 -4.59
CA THR A 212 -8.18 -7.96 -4.97
C THR A 212 -7.57 -8.21 -6.34
N GLY A 213 -7.68 -7.25 -7.26
CA GLY A 213 -7.22 -7.39 -8.63
C GLY A 213 -5.82 -6.84 -8.88
N PHE A 214 -5.54 -5.62 -8.41
CA PHE A 214 -4.27 -4.97 -8.70
C PHE A 214 -3.19 -5.25 -7.66
N SER A 215 -3.57 -5.54 -6.41
CA SER A 215 -2.63 -5.76 -5.30
C SER A 215 -2.06 -7.20 -5.23
N THR A 216 -1.61 -7.76 -6.35
CA THR A 216 -1.28 -9.21 -6.45
C THR A 216 0.17 -9.57 -6.12
N VAL A 217 1.18 -8.95 -6.74
CA VAL A 217 2.60 -9.29 -6.50
C VAL A 217 3.55 -8.16 -6.88
N SER A 218 4.70 -8.06 -6.20
CA SER A 218 5.77 -7.10 -6.54
C SER A 218 6.82 -7.71 -7.47
N ALA A 219 7.44 -6.88 -8.32
CA ALA A 219 8.54 -7.29 -9.18
C ALA A 219 9.69 -7.95 -8.40
N THR A 220 10.02 -7.44 -7.20
CA THR A 220 11.08 -8.00 -6.36
C THR A 220 10.78 -9.43 -5.91
N PHE A 221 9.52 -9.74 -5.55
CA PHE A 221 9.14 -11.09 -5.18
C PHE A 221 9.11 -12.03 -6.40
N MET A 222 8.70 -11.52 -7.56
CA MET A 222 8.80 -12.24 -8.83
C MET A 222 10.26 -12.63 -9.15
N ILE A 223 11.24 -11.75 -8.91
CA ILE A 223 12.66 -12.08 -9.09
C ILE A 223 13.09 -13.21 -8.14
N ILE A 224 12.60 -13.21 -6.89
CA ILE A 224 12.89 -14.29 -5.93
C ILE A 224 12.33 -15.62 -6.44
N ILE A 225 11.06 -15.64 -6.89
CA ILE A 225 10.45 -16.84 -7.48
C ILE A 225 11.25 -17.31 -8.70
N ALA A 226 11.60 -16.38 -9.60
CA ALA A 226 12.34 -16.70 -10.81
C ALA A 226 13.74 -17.28 -10.52
N LYS A 227 14.42 -16.80 -9.47
CA LYS A 227 15.68 -17.39 -9.00
C LYS A 227 15.47 -18.77 -8.38
N THR A 228 14.46 -18.93 -7.54
CA THR A 228 14.16 -20.21 -6.86
C THR A 228 13.79 -21.32 -7.86
N LEU A 229 13.07 -20.98 -8.93
CA LEU A 229 12.67 -21.91 -9.98
C LEU A 229 13.70 -22.03 -11.13
N ASP A 230 14.84 -21.35 -11.02
CA ASP A 230 15.89 -21.29 -12.05
C ASP A 230 15.41 -20.80 -13.44
N ILE A 231 14.39 -19.92 -13.46
CA ILE A 231 13.82 -19.32 -14.67
C ILE A 231 14.23 -17.85 -14.87
N MET A 232 15.31 -17.39 -14.22
CA MET A 232 15.80 -16.01 -14.37
C MET A 232 16.15 -15.65 -15.82
N HIS A 233 16.57 -16.63 -16.62
CA HIS A 233 16.83 -16.45 -18.05
C HIS A 233 15.57 -16.09 -18.85
N LEU A 234 14.37 -16.37 -18.32
CA LEU A 234 13.06 -16.01 -18.91
C LEU A 234 12.43 -14.78 -18.25
N TRP A 235 13.18 -13.99 -17.48
CA TRP A 235 12.65 -12.89 -16.67
C TRP A 235 11.64 -12.00 -17.40
N ASN A 236 11.99 -11.51 -18.59
CA ASN A 236 11.11 -10.61 -19.33
C ASN A 236 9.79 -11.28 -19.74
N VAL A 237 9.85 -12.53 -20.20
CA VAL A 237 8.66 -13.29 -20.59
C VAL A 237 7.79 -13.54 -19.36
N TYR A 238 8.39 -14.06 -18.28
CA TYR A 238 7.71 -14.29 -17.01
C TYR A 238 7.03 -13.03 -16.47
N PHE A 239 7.76 -11.90 -16.45
CA PHE A 239 7.25 -10.63 -15.94
C PHE A 239 6.08 -10.11 -16.76
N TRP A 240 6.26 -9.92 -18.07
CA TRP A 240 5.23 -9.33 -18.92
C TRP A 240 4.02 -10.23 -19.10
N THR A 241 4.21 -11.54 -19.21
CA THR A 241 3.09 -12.49 -19.27
C THR A 241 2.28 -12.44 -17.98
N THR A 242 2.94 -12.49 -16.81
CA THR A 242 2.23 -12.41 -15.52
C THR A 242 1.48 -11.09 -15.38
N LEU A 243 2.09 -9.98 -15.77
CA LEU A 243 1.45 -8.66 -15.73
C LEU A 243 0.18 -8.62 -16.60
N VAL A 244 0.30 -9.03 -17.88
CA VAL A 244 -0.83 -9.06 -18.81
C VAL A 244 -1.94 -9.98 -18.30
N VAL A 245 -1.60 -11.20 -17.84
CA VAL A 245 -2.56 -12.14 -17.28
C VAL A 245 -3.27 -11.55 -16.06
N THR A 246 -2.55 -10.93 -15.13
CA THR A 246 -3.15 -10.28 -13.95
C THR A 246 -4.16 -9.21 -14.34
N PHE A 247 -3.81 -8.34 -15.29
CA PHE A 247 -4.72 -7.28 -15.75
C PHE A 247 -5.95 -7.83 -16.48
N ILE A 248 -5.79 -8.87 -17.31
CA ILE A 248 -6.90 -9.56 -17.99
C ILE A 248 -7.80 -10.26 -16.98
N VAL A 249 -7.24 -11.03 -16.07
CA VAL A 249 -7.99 -11.73 -15.01
C VAL A 249 -8.74 -10.71 -14.18
N THR A 250 -8.13 -9.57 -13.82
CA THR A 250 -8.82 -8.50 -13.09
C THR A 250 -9.97 -7.90 -13.90
N ALA A 251 -9.79 -7.67 -15.20
CA ALA A 251 -10.89 -7.21 -16.06
C ALA A 251 -12.04 -8.21 -16.10
N ILE A 252 -11.74 -9.50 -16.09
CA ILE A 252 -12.76 -10.56 -16.07
C ILE A 252 -13.44 -10.62 -14.69
N THR A 253 -12.68 -10.70 -13.60
CA THR A 253 -13.21 -10.91 -12.24
C THR A 253 -14.06 -9.74 -11.74
N VAL A 254 -13.80 -8.51 -12.18
CA VAL A 254 -14.67 -7.33 -11.96
C VAL A 254 -16.13 -7.57 -12.39
N ARG A 255 -16.34 -8.47 -13.36
CA ARG A 255 -17.66 -8.79 -13.92
C ARG A 255 -18.27 -10.04 -13.28
N ILE A 256 -17.52 -10.79 -12.47
CA ILE A 256 -17.95 -12.04 -11.83
C ILE A 256 -18.27 -11.79 -10.33
N PRO A 257 -19.29 -12.46 -9.74
CA PRO A 257 -19.49 -12.44 -8.30
C PRO A 257 -18.28 -12.99 -7.52
N PRO A 258 -17.95 -12.47 -6.32
CA PRO A 258 -18.73 -11.51 -5.55
C PRO A 258 -18.50 -10.04 -5.93
N LEU A 259 -17.45 -9.72 -6.70
CA LEU A 259 -17.07 -8.32 -6.99
C LEU A 259 -18.15 -7.56 -7.75
N SER A 260 -18.76 -8.18 -8.77
CA SER A 260 -19.81 -7.53 -9.56
C SER A 260 -21.06 -7.16 -8.73
N ARG A 261 -21.31 -7.88 -7.62
CA ARG A 261 -22.44 -7.70 -6.70
C ARG A 261 -22.16 -6.77 -5.52
N LYS A 262 -20.91 -6.30 -5.35
CA LYS A 262 -20.59 -5.33 -4.28
C LYS A 262 -21.28 -3.98 -4.56
N PRO A 263 -21.76 -3.28 -3.52
CA PRO A 263 -22.46 -2.01 -3.67
C PRO A 263 -21.50 -0.88 -4.05
N ASP A 264 -21.97 0.02 -4.91
CA ASP A 264 -21.28 1.25 -5.31
C ASP A 264 -21.53 2.37 -4.28
N THR A 265 -21.23 2.11 -3.01
CA THR A 265 -21.43 3.04 -1.89
C THR A 265 -20.11 3.53 -1.32
N TYR A 266 -20.05 4.80 -0.93
CA TYR A 266 -18.92 5.38 -0.22
C TYR A 266 -18.97 5.03 1.28
N VAL A 267 -17.79 5.02 1.92
CA VAL A 267 -17.69 4.83 3.37
C VAL A 267 -18.05 6.09 4.16
N THR A 268 -17.94 7.24 3.51
CA THR A 268 -18.36 8.56 3.99
C THR A 268 -19.80 8.83 3.54
N GLU A 269 -20.54 9.67 4.28
CA GLU A 269 -21.91 10.08 3.88
C GLU A 269 -21.91 10.83 2.54
N GLU A 270 -20.88 11.64 2.29
CA GLU A 270 -20.64 12.31 1.01
C GLU A 270 -19.43 11.69 0.31
N GLY A 271 -19.60 11.27 -0.95
CA GLY A 271 -18.52 10.76 -1.79
C GLY A 271 -17.85 11.86 -2.61
N PHE A 272 -16.60 11.61 -3.03
CA PHE A 272 -15.81 12.49 -3.89
C PHE A 272 -15.53 11.82 -5.25
N PRO A 273 -16.56 11.66 -6.11
CA PRO A 273 -16.42 11.00 -7.40
C PRO A 273 -15.40 11.73 -8.30
N GLU A 274 -14.72 10.97 -9.16
CA GLU A 274 -13.79 11.54 -10.14
C GLU A 274 -14.56 12.28 -11.24
N PRO A 275 -14.22 13.55 -11.54
CA PRO A 275 -14.89 14.35 -12.55
C PRO A 275 -14.69 13.78 -13.97
N VAL A 276 -15.60 14.15 -14.87
CA VAL A 276 -15.64 13.66 -16.26
C VAL A 276 -15.33 14.78 -17.23
N TYR A 277 -14.18 14.70 -17.88
CA TYR A 277 -13.77 15.68 -18.90
C TYR A 277 -13.82 15.08 -20.30
N LYS A 278 -14.35 15.86 -21.26
CA LYS A 278 -14.35 15.52 -22.70
C LYS A 278 -13.35 16.36 -23.50
N GLU A 279 -12.98 17.52 -23.00
CA GLU A 279 -12.08 18.48 -23.67
C GLU A 279 -11.10 19.07 -22.64
N LYS A 280 -9.98 19.62 -23.13
CA LYS A 280 -8.97 20.33 -22.31
C LYS A 280 -8.48 19.50 -21.11
N MET A 281 -8.28 18.19 -21.30
CA MET A 281 -7.92 17.27 -20.21
C MET A 281 -6.69 17.70 -19.43
N LEU A 282 -5.67 18.27 -20.09
CA LEU A 282 -4.47 18.75 -19.42
C LEU A 282 -4.75 19.97 -18.52
N GLU A 283 -5.48 20.96 -19.02
CA GLU A 283 -5.87 22.14 -18.23
C GLU A 283 -6.71 21.72 -17.02
N ARG A 284 -7.69 20.82 -17.23
CA ARG A 284 -8.56 20.32 -16.16
C ARG A 284 -7.84 19.45 -15.13
N ALA A 285 -6.98 18.53 -15.58
CA ALA A 285 -6.14 17.73 -14.70
C ALA A 285 -5.24 18.62 -13.83
N TRP A 286 -4.71 19.70 -14.41
CA TRP A 286 -3.89 20.68 -13.71
C TRP A 286 -4.71 21.49 -12.69
N GLU A 287 -5.89 21.97 -13.07
CA GLU A 287 -6.82 22.67 -12.17
C GLU A 287 -7.19 21.80 -10.96
N ASP A 288 -7.61 20.55 -11.19
CA ASP A 288 -7.97 19.59 -10.14
C ASP A 288 -6.79 19.31 -9.19
N ALA A 289 -5.60 19.12 -9.75
CA ALA A 289 -4.40 18.88 -8.96
C ALA A 289 -4.06 20.08 -8.06
N LEU A 290 -4.17 21.30 -8.58
CA LEU A 290 -3.93 22.51 -7.81
C LEU A 290 -5.01 22.76 -6.75
N GLU A 291 -6.27 22.42 -7.03
CA GLU A 291 -7.36 22.51 -6.05
C GLU A 291 -7.14 21.56 -4.86
N VAL A 292 -6.70 20.32 -5.13
CA VAL A 292 -6.30 19.37 -4.08
C VAL A 292 -5.08 19.88 -3.32
N SER A 293 -4.03 20.34 -4.01
CA SER A 293 -2.83 20.89 -3.36
C SER A 293 -3.13 22.11 -2.47
N LYS A 294 -4.12 22.93 -2.86
CA LYS A 294 -4.59 24.10 -2.11
C LYS A 294 -5.33 23.72 -0.84
N SER A 295 -6.20 22.72 -0.89
CA SER A 295 -6.98 22.22 0.26
C SER A 295 -6.17 21.29 1.19
N ALA A 296 -5.00 20.83 0.74
CA ALA A 296 -4.18 19.87 1.48
C ALA A 296 -3.58 20.41 2.81
N PRO A 297 -3.59 19.61 3.89
CA PRO A 297 -2.92 19.94 5.15
C PRO A 297 -1.40 19.98 4.99
N SER A 298 -0.68 20.77 5.78
CA SER A 298 0.79 20.96 5.66
C SER A 298 1.55 19.62 5.52
N ILE A 299 2.68 19.62 4.79
CA ILE A 299 3.45 18.39 4.48
C ILE A 299 3.71 17.55 5.72
N ILE A 300 4.24 18.17 6.77
CA ILE A 300 4.55 17.50 8.03
C ILE A 300 3.28 16.92 8.68
N LYS A 301 2.18 17.68 8.73
CA LYS A 301 0.92 17.21 9.30
C LYS A 301 0.35 16.04 8.51
N ASN A 302 0.41 16.10 7.18
CA ASN A 302 -0.07 15.03 6.32
C ASN A 302 0.77 13.75 6.47
N ILE A 303 2.09 13.88 6.50
CA ILE A 303 3.02 12.77 6.76
C ILE A 303 2.71 12.13 8.12
N ALA A 304 2.54 12.93 9.18
CA ALA A 304 2.26 12.42 10.52
C ALA A 304 0.94 11.65 10.60
N VAL A 305 -0.12 12.16 9.95
CA VAL A 305 -1.42 11.47 9.89
C VAL A 305 -1.30 10.15 9.13
N ASN A 306 -0.65 10.13 7.97
CA ASN A 306 -0.50 8.90 7.19
C ASN A 306 0.47 7.90 7.85
N LEU A 307 1.51 8.36 8.54
CA LEU A 307 2.39 7.52 9.35
C LEU A 307 1.60 6.82 10.45
N LYS A 308 0.74 7.55 11.16
CA LYS A 308 -0.17 6.98 12.17
C LYS A 308 -1.10 5.93 11.56
N ASP A 309 -1.72 6.23 10.41
CA ASP A 309 -2.62 5.28 9.73
C ASP A 309 -1.89 4.00 9.28
N GLY A 310 -0.69 4.15 8.72
CA GLY A 310 0.14 3.02 8.33
C GLY A 310 0.62 2.20 9.53
N PHE A 311 0.92 2.84 10.65
CA PHE A 311 1.25 2.13 11.89
C PHE A 311 0.05 1.32 12.43
N ILE A 312 -1.16 1.89 12.42
CA ILE A 312 -2.39 1.19 12.80
C ILE A 312 -2.65 -0.01 11.88
N MET A 313 -2.45 0.15 10.57
CA MET A 313 -2.56 -0.94 9.60
C MET A 313 -1.50 -2.03 9.86
N THR A 314 -0.27 -1.64 10.15
CA THR A 314 0.84 -2.56 10.46
C THR A 314 0.52 -3.42 11.69
N MET A 315 0.05 -2.79 12.77
CA MET A 315 -0.46 -3.48 13.96
C MET A 315 -1.57 -4.50 13.60
N GLY A 316 -2.42 -4.17 12.64
CA GLY A 316 -3.48 -5.08 12.18
C GLY A 316 -2.98 -6.33 11.45
N ILE A 317 -1.89 -6.22 10.70
CA ILE A 317 -1.48 -7.24 9.71
C ILE A 317 -0.35 -8.14 10.24
N LEU A 318 0.63 -7.62 10.97
CA LEU A 318 1.83 -8.40 11.36
C LEU A 318 1.52 -9.68 12.13
N PRO A 319 0.66 -9.67 13.18
CA PRO A 319 0.37 -10.91 13.90
C PRO A 319 -0.34 -11.95 13.03
N SER A 320 -1.20 -11.49 12.12
CA SER A 320 -1.93 -12.36 11.20
C SER A 320 -1.01 -12.98 10.15
N ILE A 321 0.02 -12.28 9.68
CA ILE A 321 1.06 -12.88 8.81
C ILE A 321 1.70 -14.08 9.52
N MET A 322 2.06 -13.92 10.80
CA MET A 322 2.74 -14.98 11.55
C MET A 322 1.84 -16.20 11.74
N SER A 323 0.59 -16.03 12.18
CA SER A 323 -0.31 -17.16 12.43
C SER A 323 -0.84 -17.81 11.17
N VAL A 324 -1.40 -17.04 10.23
CA VAL A 324 -1.96 -17.56 8.99
C VAL A 324 -0.86 -18.18 8.12
N GLY A 325 0.31 -17.52 8.04
CA GLY A 325 1.46 -18.06 7.32
C GLY A 325 1.96 -19.36 7.92
N LEU A 326 2.03 -19.47 9.25
CA LEU A 326 2.44 -20.71 9.92
C LEU A 326 1.44 -21.83 9.69
N ILE A 327 0.13 -21.57 9.79
CA ILE A 327 -0.91 -22.55 9.48
C ILE A 327 -0.74 -23.04 8.04
N GLY A 328 -0.56 -22.14 7.08
CA GLY A 328 -0.35 -22.49 5.67
C GLY A 328 0.87 -23.39 5.47
N ILE A 329 2.00 -23.06 6.09
CA ILE A 329 3.23 -23.86 5.97
C ILE A 329 3.08 -25.22 6.65
N ILE A 330 2.42 -25.29 7.81
CA ILE A 330 2.18 -26.56 8.51
C ILE A 330 1.30 -27.47 7.64
N LEU A 331 0.22 -26.94 7.08
CA LEU A 331 -0.64 -27.69 6.18
C LEU A 331 0.13 -28.17 4.95
N ALA A 332 0.93 -27.31 4.32
CA ALA A 332 1.71 -27.68 3.14
C ALA A 332 2.81 -28.72 3.42
N LYS A 333 3.47 -28.68 4.58
CA LYS A 333 4.60 -29.58 4.90
C LYS A 333 4.18 -30.89 5.56
N PHE A 334 3.13 -30.88 6.37
CA PHE A 334 2.80 -31.99 7.26
C PHE A 334 1.45 -32.63 6.96
N THR A 335 0.74 -32.18 5.91
CA THR A 335 -0.53 -32.79 5.50
C THR A 335 -0.55 -33.03 4.00
N PRO A 336 -1.29 -34.04 3.51
CA PRO A 336 -1.42 -34.33 2.08
C PRO A 336 -2.43 -33.41 1.37
N ILE A 337 -2.78 -32.25 1.97
CA ILE A 337 -3.77 -31.33 1.40
C ILE A 337 -3.21 -30.61 0.16
N PHE A 338 -1.89 -30.50 0.04
CA PHE A 338 -1.18 -29.82 -1.04
C PHE A 338 -0.26 -30.75 -1.80
#